data_AF-A0A1E1WIG4-F1
#
_entry.id   AF-A0A1E1WIG4-F1
#
_cell.length_a   1.000
_cell.length_b   1.000
_cell.length_c   1.000
_cell.angle_alpha   90.00
_cell.angle_beta   90.00
_cell.angle_gamma   90.00
#
_symmetry.space_group_name_H-M   'P 1'
#
loop_
_entity.id
_entity.type
_entity.pdbx_description
1 polymer ?
#
loop_
_entity_poly.entity_id
_entity_poly.type
_entity_poly.pdbx_seq_one_letter_code
_entity_poly.pdbx_strand_id
1 'polypeptide(L)'
;ALSEAGATCVSRATAIKFLLARKFDVARAHALWRQHEATRRREGLNKFEPFEEPLKSELETGKFTILPSRDATGAAIAVFTANKHFPSLTTHQTTLQGVVYQLDVALQSVETQRAGLVFIYDMTDSKYTNFDYELSQKILTMLKGGYPAKL
;
A
#
# COMPACT_ATOMS: atom_id res chain seq x y z
N ALA A 1 24.26 -5.39 -26.01
CA ALA A 1 24.71 -4.23 -25.22
C ALA A 1 23.56 -3.80 -24.33
N LEU A 2 23.68 -4.02 -23.02
CA LEU A 2 22.70 -3.57 -22.03
C LEU A 2 22.70 -2.05 -22.05
N SER A 3 21.57 -1.45 -22.42
CA SER A 3 21.40 0.00 -22.30
C SER A 3 21.47 0.37 -20.82
N GLU A 4 22.59 0.97 -20.43
CA GLU A 4 22.76 1.76 -19.22
C GLU A 4 21.86 3.01 -19.32
N ALA A 5 20.54 2.80 -19.26
CA ALA A 5 19.67 3.86 -18.80
C ALA A 5 20.00 4.02 -17.31
N GLY A 6 20.84 5.00 -17.00
CA GLY A 6 21.31 5.33 -15.66
C GLY A 6 20.17 5.20 -14.68
N ALA A 7 20.36 4.35 -13.66
CA ALA A 7 19.38 4.18 -12.60
C ALA A 7 18.97 5.56 -12.12
N THR A 8 17.69 5.92 -12.29
CA THR A 8 17.12 7.12 -11.69
C THR A 8 17.55 7.11 -10.23
N CYS A 9 18.37 8.10 -9.85
CA CYS A 9 19.03 8.08 -8.55
C CYS A 9 17.94 8.05 -7.47
N VAL A 10 17.78 6.91 -6.82
CA VAL A 10 16.78 6.73 -5.77
C VAL A 10 17.22 7.59 -4.60
N SER A 11 16.32 8.41 -4.06
CA SER A 11 16.64 9.25 -2.91
C SER A 11 17.14 8.37 -1.75
N ARG A 12 18.04 8.92 -0.92
CA ARG A 12 18.56 8.20 0.26
C ARG A 12 17.44 7.68 1.15
N ALA A 13 16.39 8.47 1.36
CA ALA A 13 15.23 8.07 2.15
C ALA A 13 14.51 6.85 1.57
N THR A 14 14.29 6.83 0.25
CA THR A 14 13.68 5.69 -0.43
C THR A 14 14.58 4.45 -0.34
N ALA A 15 15.89 4.59 -0.60
CA ALA A 15 16.83 3.47 -0.51
C ALA A 15 16.85 2.84 0.90
N ILE A 16 16.90 3.66 1.95
CA ILE A 16 16.86 3.19 3.35
C ILE A 16 15.57 2.44 3.66
N LYS A 17 14.42 2.89 3.15
CA LYS A 17 13.12 2.23 3.35
C LYS A 17 13.14 0.77 2.86
N PHE A 18 13.64 0.53 1.66
CA PHE A 18 13.73 -0.83 1.09
C PHE A 18 14.78 -1.70 1.79
N LEU A 19 15.90 -1.10 2.22
CA LEU A 19 16.93 -1.80 3.01
C LEU A 19 16.40 -2.23 4.37
N LEU A 20 15.69 -1.34 5.10
CA LEU A 20 15.07 -1.66 6.39
C LEU A 20 14.07 -2.81 6.28
N ALA A 21 13.26 -2.82 5.22
CA ALA A 21 12.29 -3.88 4.95
C ALA A 21 12.93 -5.26 4.71
N ARG A 22 14.22 -5.32 4.37
CA ARG A 22 14.97 -6.55 4.10
C ARG A 22 16.20 -6.73 5.00
N LYS A 23 16.20 -6.11 6.19
CA LYS A 23 17.28 -6.24 7.18
C LYS A 23 18.67 -5.90 6.58
N PHE A 24 18.73 -4.89 5.71
CA PHE A 24 19.92 -4.44 4.99
C PHE A 24 20.52 -5.45 3.98
N ASP A 25 19.77 -6.48 3.60
CA ASP A 25 20.11 -7.32 2.45
C ASP A 25 19.91 -6.53 1.15
N VAL A 26 21.01 -6.10 0.53
CA VAL A 26 21.02 -5.24 -0.66
C VAL A 26 20.34 -5.92 -1.85
N ALA A 27 20.61 -7.21 -2.06
CA ALA A 27 20.06 -7.94 -3.21
C ALA A 27 18.54 -8.08 -3.08
N ARG A 28 18.05 -8.45 -1.90
CA ARG A 28 16.61 -8.57 -1.62
C ARG A 28 15.91 -7.21 -1.60
N ALA A 29 16.56 -6.17 -1.09
CA ALA A 29 16.03 -4.81 -1.10
C ALA A 29 15.87 -4.29 -2.54
N HIS A 30 16.86 -4.53 -3.40
CA HIS A 30 16.80 -4.15 -4.81
C HIS A 30 15.72 -4.93 -5.58
N ALA A 31 15.59 -6.24 -5.34
CA ALA A 31 14.51 -7.04 -5.91
C ALA A 31 13.11 -6.52 -5.50
N LEU A 32 12.94 -6.20 -4.20
CA LEU A 32 11.71 -5.62 -3.68
C LEU A 32 11.40 -4.27 -4.33
N TRP A 33 12.40 -3.39 -4.47
CA TRP A 33 12.23 -2.09 -5.13
C TRP A 33 11.81 -2.25 -6.59
N ARG A 34 12.45 -3.14 -7.35
CA ARG A 34 12.07 -3.40 -8.75
C ARG A 34 10.63 -3.91 -8.86
N GLN A 35 10.21 -4.81 -7.96
CA GLN A 35 8.85 -5.33 -7.93
C GLN A 35 7.83 -4.24 -7.53
N HIS A 36 8.17 -3.39 -6.57
CA HIS A 36 7.38 -2.23 -6.15
C HIS A 36 7.12 -1.29 -7.33
N GLU A 37 8.18 -0.86 -8.01
CA GLU A 37 8.11 0.04 -9.16
C GLU A 37 7.35 -0.57 -10.34
N ALA A 38 7.59 -1.85 -10.64
CA ALA A 38 6.87 -2.55 -11.70
C ALA A 38 5.36 -2.64 -11.40
N THR A 39 5.00 -2.91 -10.14
CA THR A 39 3.61 -2.97 -9.70
C THR A 39 2.96 -1.60 -9.80
N ARG A 40 3.62 -0.53 -9.33
CA ARG A 40 3.08 0.84 -9.46
C ARG A 40 2.84 1.23 -10.91
N ARG A 41 3.81 0.95 -11.80
CA ARG A 41 3.65 1.24 -13.23
C ARG A 41 2.50 0.47 -13.86
N ARG A 42 2.36 -0.83 -13.55
CA ARG A 42 1.29 -1.67 -14.10
C ARG A 42 -0.10 -1.21 -13.65
N GLU A 43 -0.24 -0.83 -12.37
CA GLU A 43 -1.53 -0.44 -11.78
C GLU A 43 -1.80 1.08 -11.86
N GLY A 44 -0.90 1.88 -12.47
CA GLY A 44 -1.06 3.33 -12.60
C GLY A 44 -0.92 4.13 -11.29
N LEU A 45 -0.13 3.64 -10.33
CA LEU A 45 0.01 4.17 -8.96
C LEU A 45 1.22 5.12 -8.79
N ASN A 46 1.47 5.97 -9.81
CA ASN A 46 2.66 6.83 -9.86
C ASN A 46 2.40 8.26 -9.35
N LYS A 47 1.13 8.69 -9.33
CA LYS A 47 0.71 10.02 -8.88
C LYS A 47 -0.61 9.89 -8.14
N PHE A 48 -0.72 10.54 -6.98
CA PHE A 48 -1.94 10.59 -6.19
C PHE A 48 -2.35 12.05 -6.03
N GLU A 49 -3.61 12.34 -6.36
CA GLU A 49 -4.23 13.66 -6.15
C GLU A 49 -5.34 13.49 -5.11
N PRO A 50 -5.01 13.48 -3.80
CA PRO A 50 -5.96 13.09 -2.75
C PRO A 50 -7.11 14.09 -2.54
N PHE A 51 -6.99 15.29 -3.12
CA PHE A 51 -8.00 16.35 -3.04
C PHE A 51 -8.88 16.44 -4.30
N GLU A 52 -8.60 15.62 -5.31
CA GLU A 52 -9.33 15.59 -6.58
C GLU A 52 -10.17 14.32 -6.70
N GLU A 53 -11.27 14.41 -7.44
CA GLU A 53 -12.07 13.23 -7.78
C GLU A 53 -11.31 12.34 -8.79
N PRO A 54 -11.46 11.01 -8.72
CA PRO A 54 -12.34 10.25 -7.81
C PRO A 54 -11.68 9.83 -6.48
N LEU A 55 -10.41 10.21 -6.25
CA LEU A 55 -9.65 9.72 -5.09
C LEU A 55 -10.12 10.36 -3.78
N LYS A 56 -10.51 11.64 -3.81
CA LYS A 56 -11.05 12.35 -2.64
C LYS A 56 -12.24 11.62 -2.03
N SER A 57 -13.31 11.41 -2.81
CA SER A 57 -14.52 10.72 -2.32
C SER A 57 -14.22 9.30 -1.85
N GLU A 58 -13.31 8.59 -2.52
CA GLU A 58 -12.86 7.26 -2.10
C GLU A 58 -12.19 7.29 -0.71
N LEU A 59 -11.30 8.26 -0.45
CA LEU A 59 -10.67 8.45 0.86
C LEU A 59 -11.69 8.84 1.93
N GLU A 60 -12.64 9.70 1.60
CA GLU A 60 -13.73 10.13 2.49
C GLU A 60 -14.66 8.99 2.92
N THR A 61 -14.78 7.92 2.12
CA THR A 61 -15.54 6.73 2.55
C THR A 61 -15.00 6.11 3.84
N GLY A 62 -13.71 6.26 4.11
CA GLY A 62 -13.02 5.61 5.23
C GLY A 62 -13.17 4.08 5.22
N LYS A 63 -13.35 3.46 4.04
CA LYS A 63 -13.38 2.00 3.90
C LYS A 63 -12.00 1.38 4.10
N PHE A 64 -10.95 2.12 3.79
CA PHE A 64 -9.59 1.82 4.20
C PHE A 64 -9.08 2.96 5.07
N THR A 65 -8.48 2.63 6.22
CA THR A 65 -7.93 3.63 7.13
C THR A 65 -6.71 3.11 7.88
N ILE A 66 -5.78 4.01 8.20
CA ILE A 66 -4.69 3.74 9.14
C ILE A 66 -5.11 4.32 10.49
N LEU A 67 -5.25 3.46 11.50
CA LEU A 67 -5.67 3.90 12.82
C LEU A 67 -4.58 4.78 13.46
N PRO A 68 -4.96 5.78 14.28
CA PRO A 68 -4.01 6.62 15.01
C PRO A 68 -3.24 5.83 16.09
N SER A 69 -3.83 4.72 16.56
CA SER A 69 -3.21 3.81 17.51
C SER A 69 -2.34 2.75 16.82
N ARG A 70 -1.32 2.30 17.54
CA ARG A 70 -0.45 1.19 17.14
C ARG A 70 -0.75 -0.04 17.97
N ASP A 71 -0.33 -1.20 17.48
CA ASP A 71 -0.39 -2.43 18.26
C ASP A 71 0.66 -2.43 19.40
N ALA A 72 0.70 -3.49 20.20
CA ALA A 72 1.66 -3.64 21.29
C ALA A 72 3.14 -3.69 20.83
N THR A 73 3.40 -3.95 19.53
CA THR A 73 4.74 -4.02 18.95
C THR A 73 5.17 -2.70 18.28
N GLY A 74 4.27 -1.72 18.20
CA GLY A 74 4.47 -0.44 17.52
C GLY A 74 4.13 -0.46 16.02
N ALA A 75 3.60 -1.56 15.50
CA ALA A 75 3.13 -1.66 14.13
C ALA A 75 1.89 -0.78 13.92
N ALA A 76 1.83 -0.10 12.77
CA ALA A 76 0.64 0.69 12.41
C ALA A 76 -0.48 -0.25 12.00
N ILE A 77 -1.71 0.07 12.39
CA ILE A 77 -2.88 -0.78 12.14
C ILE A 77 -3.63 -0.23 10.93
N ALA A 78 -3.69 -0.99 9.86
CA ALA A 78 -4.47 -0.72 8.67
C ALA A 78 -5.75 -1.53 8.71
N VAL A 79 -6.91 -0.88 8.54
CA VAL A 79 -8.22 -1.53 8.57
C VAL A 79 -8.91 -1.35 7.23
N PHE A 80 -9.37 -2.45 6.65
CA PHE A 80 -10.29 -2.45 5.51
C PHE A 80 -11.68 -2.90 5.97
N THR A 81 -12.66 -2.01 5.94
CA THR A 81 -14.05 -2.27 6.34
C THR A 81 -14.87 -2.69 5.13
N ALA A 82 -15.15 -3.99 5.03
CA ALA A 82 -15.79 -4.57 3.85
C ALA A 82 -17.20 -4.01 3.61
N ASN A 83 -18.00 -3.77 4.65
CA ASN A 83 -19.37 -3.26 4.50
C ASN A 83 -19.48 -1.86 3.85
N LYS A 84 -18.38 -1.08 3.82
CA LYS A 84 -18.28 0.22 3.16
C LYS A 84 -17.81 0.12 1.71
N HIS A 85 -17.34 -1.05 1.28
CA HIS A 85 -16.88 -1.26 -0.08
C HIS A 85 -18.05 -1.66 -0.98
N PHE A 86 -18.31 -0.87 -2.01
CA PHE A 86 -19.34 -1.13 -3.02
C PHE A 86 -18.70 -1.13 -4.40
N PRO A 87 -18.33 -2.30 -4.96
CA PRO A 87 -17.65 -2.41 -6.26
C PRO A 87 -18.44 -1.79 -7.42
N SER A 88 -19.76 -1.63 -7.28
CA SER A 88 -20.61 -0.97 -8.27
C SER A 88 -20.48 0.55 -8.29
N LEU A 89 -19.93 1.16 -7.23
CA LEU A 89 -19.85 2.61 -7.05
C LEU A 89 -18.43 3.17 -7.19
N THR A 90 -17.41 2.30 -7.14
CA THR A 90 -16.00 2.69 -7.24
C THR A 90 -15.24 1.71 -8.12
N THR A 91 -14.22 2.19 -8.81
CA THR A 91 -13.38 1.30 -9.61
C THR A 91 -12.32 0.62 -8.74
N HIS A 92 -11.84 -0.55 -9.17
CA HIS A 92 -10.71 -1.22 -8.51
C HIS A 92 -9.48 -0.30 -8.44
N GLN A 93 -9.25 0.48 -9.51
CA GLN A 93 -8.11 1.41 -9.58
C GLN A 93 -8.22 2.51 -8.53
N THR A 94 -9.38 3.15 -8.40
CA THR A 94 -9.60 4.21 -7.40
C THR A 94 -9.44 3.67 -5.98
N THR A 95 -10.03 2.52 -5.68
CA THR A 95 -9.88 1.90 -4.35
C THR A 95 -8.42 1.54 -4.06
N LEU A 96 -7.72 0.98 -5.05
CA LEU A 96 -6.30 0.64 -4.92
C LEU A 96 -5.42 1.89 -4.71
N GLN A 97 -5.72 3.00 -5.40
CA GLN A 97 -5.05 4.28 -5.19
C GLN A 97 -5.24 4.77 -3.75
N GLY A 98 -6.46 4.70 -3.21
CA GLY A 98 -6.75 5.07 -1.82
C GLY A 98 -5.98 4.24 -0.80
N VAL A 99 -5.90 2.92 -1.02
CA VAL A 99 -5.13 2.00 -0.16
C VAL A 99 -3.64 2.35 -0.20
N VAL A 100 -3.06 2.49 -1.40
CA VAL A 100 -1.63 2.74 -1.56
C VAL A 100 -1.22 4.11 -1.06
N TYR A 101 -2.03 5.13 -1.32
CA TYR A 101 -1.79 6.48 -0.81
C TYR A 101 -1.68 6.49 0.72
N GLN A 102 -2.65 5.89 1.42
CA GLN A 102 -2.65 5.86 2.89
C GLN A 102 -1.48 5.03 3.45
N LEU A 103 -1.14 3.92 2.80
CA LEU A 103 0.04 3.13 3.18
C LEU A 103 1.35 3.91 2.94
N ASP A 104 1.43 4.72 1.88
CA ASP A 104 2.60 5.55 1.57
C ASP A 104 2.82 6.61 2.65
N VAL A 105 1.72 7.26 3.08
CA VAL A 105 1.72 8.21 4.19
C VAL A 105 2.13 7.51 5.49
N ALA A 106 1.57 6.33 5.80
CA ALA A 106 1.93 5.57 7.01
C ALA A 106 3.42 5.18 7.05
N LEU A 107 4.01 4.89 5.89
CA LEU A 107 5.43 4.57 5.75
C LEU A 107 6.37 5.79 5.82
N GLN A 108 5.87 7.01 5.97
CA GLN A 108 6.71 8.15 6.30
C GLN A 108 7.21 8.10 7.74
N SER A 109 6.46 7.44 8.64
CA SER A 109 6.86 7.20 10.03
C SER A 109 7.97 6.14 10.11
N VAL A 110 9.04 6.48 10.83
CA VAL A 110 10.18 5.59 11.08
C VAL A 110 9.74 4.38 11.92
N GLU A 111 8.83 4.59 12.87
CA GLU A 111 8.25 3.54 13.70
C GLU A 111 7.55 2.50 12.83
N THR A 112 6.74 2.94 11.86
CA THR A 112 6.06 2.04 10.91
C THR A 112 7.06 1.30 10.03
N GLN A 113 8.13 1.96 9.57
CA GLN A 113 9.20 1.27 8.79
C GLN A 113 9.92 0.20 9.62
N ARG A 114 10.06 0.40 10.94
CA ARG A 114 10.76 -0.53 11.84
C ARG A 114 9.86 -1.68 12.30
N ALA A 115 8.67 -1.36 12.80
CA ALA A 115 7.73 -2.31 13.41
C ALA A 115 6.83 -2.99 12.36
N GLY A 116 6.53 -2.31 11.25
CA GLY A 116 5.69 -2.84 10.18
C GLY A 116 4.25 -2.37 10.25
N LEU A 117 3.38 -3.16 9.62
CA LEU A 117 1.96 -2.92 9.45
C LEU A 117 1.18 -4.19 9.84
N VAL A 118 0.10 -4.00 10.61
CA VAL A 118 -0.91 -5.04 10.84
C VAL A 118 -2.12 -4.70 9.97
N PHE A 119 -2.53 -5.63 9.12
CA PHE A 119 -3.69 -5.45 8.25
C PHE A 119 -4.89 -6.23 8.79
N ILE A 120 -5.98 -5.51 9.10
CA ILE A 120 -7.25 -6.05 9.58
C ILE A 120 -8.27 -5.92 8.46
N TYR A 121 -8.89 -7.04 8.10
CA TYR A 121 -10.02 -7.07 7.18
C TYR A 121 -11.30 -7.24 8.00
N ASP A 122 -12.00 -6.14 8.22
CA ASP A 122 -13.23 -6.12 9.01
C ASP A 122 -14.44 -6.53 8.15
N MET A 123 -14.98 -7.70 8.48
CA MET A 123 -16.10 -8.35 7.81
C MET A 123 -17.45 -8.05 8.45
N THR A 124 -17.48 -7.25 9.53
CA THR A 124 -18.71 -6.95 10.27
C THR A 124 -19.77 -6.34 9.35
N ASP A 125 -20.98 -6.91 9.37
CA ASP A 125 -22.13 -6.51 8.55
C ASP A 125 -21.89 -6.48 7.03
N SER A 126 -20.85 -7.17 6.54
CA SER A 126 -20.58 -7.27 5.11
C SER A 126 -21.57 -8.20 4.40
N LYS A 127 -21.96 -7.82 3.17
CA LYS A 127 -22.84 -8.61 2.30
C LYS A 127 -22.05 -9.13 1.09
N TYR A 128 -22.61 -10.11 0.37
CA TYR A 128 -22.01 -10.61 -0.88
C TYR A 128 -21.74 -9.50 -1.91
N THR A 129 -22.61 -8.48 -1.97
CA THR A 129 -22.44 -7.32 -2.87
C THR A 129 -21.23 -6.45 -2.51
N ASN A 130 -20.71 -6.56 -1.29
CA ASN A 130 -19.52 -5.84 -0.87
C ASN A 130 -18.23 -6.60 -1.21
N PHE A 131 -18.33 -7.87 -1.57
CA PHE A 131 -17.16 -8.73 -1.69
C PHE A 131 -16.53 -8.59 -3.08
N ASP A 132 -15.27 -8.19 -3.12
CA ASP A 132 -14.47 -8.07 -4.33
C ASP A 132 -13.22 -8.93 -4.20
N TYR A 133 -13.31 -10.13 -4.78
CA TYR A 133 -12.24 -11.10 -4.74
C TYR A 133 -11.00 -10.62 -5.50
N GLU A 134 -11.18 -10.02 -6.67
CA GLU A 134 -10.06 -9.61 -7.53
C GLU A 134 -9.28 -8.47 -6.88
N LEU A 135 -9.97 -7.46 -6.35
CA LEU A 135 -9.32 -6.37 -5.62
C LEU A 135 -8.62 -6.88 -4.36
N SER A 136 -9.26 -7.76 -3.59
CA SER A 136 -8.66 -8.33 -2.38
C SER A 136 -7.38 -9.09 -2.69
N GLN A 137 -7.36 -9.87 -3.77
CA GLN A 137 -6.14 -10.53 -4.24
C GLN A 137 -5.04 -9.54 -4.64
N LYS A 138 -5.39 -8.45 -5.33
CA LYS A 138 -4.42 -7.40 -5.71
C LYS A 138 -3.80 -6.74 -4.49
N ILE A 139 -4.62 -6.37 -3.50
CA ILE A 139 -4.16 -5.77 -2.24
C ILE A 139 -3.24 -6.73 -1.49
N LEU A 140 -3.63 -8.00 -1.31
CA LEU A 140 -2.82 -9.00 -0.61
C LEU A 140 -1.49 -9.28 -1.33
N THR A 141 -1.50 -9.37 -2.66
CA THR A 141 -0.30 -9.59 -3.47
C THR A 141 0.66 -8.41 -3.33
N MET A 142 0.13 -7.19 -3.35
CA MET A 142 0.90 -5.98 -3.15
C MET A 142 1.52 -5.91 -1.76
N LEU A 143 0.75 -6.23 -0.70
CA LEU A 143 1.23 -6.21 0.68
C LEU A 143 2.31 -7.28 0.94
N LYS A 144 2.15 -8.50 0.42
CA LYS A 144 3.10 -9.61 0.66
C LYS A 144 4.44 -9.43 -0.06
N GLY A 145 4.42 -8.91 -1.29
CA GLY A 145 5.62 -8.92 -2.16
C GLY A 145 6.03 -7.57 -2.72
N GLY A 146 5.13 -6.58 -2.72
CA GLY A 146 5.33 -5.32 -3.39
C GLY A 146 5.60 -4.14 -2.46
N TYR A 147 5.37 -4.26 -1.15
CA TYR A 147 5.47 -3.12 -0.24
C TYR A 147 6.71 -3.17 0.66
N PRO A 148 7.44 -2.06 0.85
CA PRO A 148 8.61 -1.99 1.74
C PRO A 148 8.20 -1.86 3.21
N ALA A 149 7.30 -2.73 3.65
CA ALA A 149 6.87 -2.88 5.02
C ALA A 149 7.05 -4.33 5.46
N LYS A 150 7.14 -4.53 6.77
CA LYS A 150 6.94 -5.86 7.37
C LYS A 150 5.44 -6.00 7.58
N LEU A 151 4.87 -7.11 7.12
CA LEU A 151 3.49 -7.50 7.31
C LEU A 151 3.46 -8.74 8.21
#